data_AF-A1RTS3-F1
#
_entry.id   AF-A1RTS3-F1
#
_cell.length_a   1.000
_cell.length_b   1.000
_cell.length_c   1.000
_cell.angle_alpha   90.00
_cell.angle_beta   90.00
_cell.angle_gamma   90.00
#
_symmetry.space_group_name_H-M   'P 1'
#
loop_
_entity.id
_entity.type
_entity.pdbx_description
1 polymer ?
#
loop_
_entity_poly.entity_id
_entity_poly.type
_entity_poly.pdbx_seq_one_letter_code
_entity_poly.pdbx_strand_id
1 'polypeptide(L)'
;MSHWTSLVQPRRDTRVLLPRLLQKNFKVVAIAESFSLEDGYSIYAGVLARRDGVVEEVAFDIATLGGTDGTESVSRILKAVLRPDVGLVMLDGCVVSFYNWIDGEELWKRFRKPVACYVFEEPEGRVEEAVRKLFTDWEKRVEAYRRLGPPVPYYMRSGYKIYVRAWGIDPIDAGRAAELCTKFGKMPEPLRIAKIVASGARQFLKTIRMKI
;
A
#
# COMPACT_ATOMS: atom_id res chain seq x y z
N MET A 1 0.84 -15.57 -33.14
CA MET A 1 -0.27 -14.68 -33.55
C MET A 1 -1.40 -14.92 -32.56
N SER A 2 -1.40 -14.18 -31.44
CA SER A 2 -2.03 -12.85 -31.25
C SER A 2 -3.39 -13.04 -30.59
N HIS A 3 -3.54 -12.67 -29.31
CA HIS A 3 -4.78 -12.19 -28.66
C HIS A 3 -4.60 -11.93 -27.14
N TRP A 4 -3.55 -11.20 -26.73
CA TRP A 4 -3.43 -10.67 -25.37
C TRP A 4 -3.16 -9.16 -25.38
N THR A 5 -3.96 -8.43 -26.16
CA THR A 5 -3.82 -6.98 -26.32
C THR A 5 -5.18 -6.30 -26.25
N SER A 6 -5.93 -6.43 -25.15
CA SER A 6 -7.07 -5.54 -24.88
C SER A 6 -7.72 -5.73 -23.51
N LEU A 7 -7.05 -5.44 -22.39
CA LEU A 7 -7.76 -5.21 -21.13
C LEU A 7 -7.15 -4.11 -20.24
N VAL A 8 -6.44 -3.14 -20.82
CA VAL A 8 -6.28 -1.83 -20.18
C VAL A 8 -7.35 -0.93 -20.76
N GLN A 9 -8.59 -1.04 -20.24
CA GLN A 9 -9.58 -0.01 -20.50
C GLN A 9 -9.32 1.14 -19.53
N PRO A 10 -8.98 2.36 -19.99
CA PRO A 10 -8.93 3.51 -19.11
C PRO A 10 -10.36 3.83 -18.67
N ARG A 11 -10.74 3.41 -17.47
CA ARG A 11 -12.07 3.66 -16.91
C ARG A 11 -12.03 4.91 -16.00
N ARG A 12 -12.53 6.02 -16.56
CA ARG A 12 -12.88 7.32 -15.96
C ARG A 12 -11.72 8.17 -15.38
N ASP A 13 -11.54 9.32 -16.04
CA ASP A 13 -10.94 10.60 -15.61
C ASP A 13 -9.49 10.65 -15.10
N THR A 14 -8.58 9.92 -15.76
CA THR A 14 -7.12 10.12 -15.64
C THR A 14 -6.68 11.56 -15.93
N ARG A 15 -7.46 12.32 -16.71
CA ARG A 15 -7.14 13.72 -17.09
C ARG A 15 -7.16 14.69 -15.91
N VAL A 16 -7.93 14.43 -14.85
CA VAL A 16 -8.04 15.32 -13.68
C VAL A 16 -6.97 15.04 -12.61
N LEU A 17 -6.47 13.81 -12.53
CA LEU A 17 -5.48 13.41 -11.53
C LEU A 17 -4.07 13.92 -11.85
N LEU A 18 -3.64 13.86 -13.11
CA LEU A 18 -2.28 14.25 -13.49
C LEU A 18 -1.95 15.73 -13.15
N PRO A 19 -2.82 16.71 -13.42
CA PRO A 19 -2.59 18.09 -12.98
C PRO A 19 -2.52 18.23 -11.45
N ARG A 20 -3.32 17.45 -10.70
CA ARG A 20 -3.31 17.45 -9.23
C ARG A 20 -2.02 16.88 -8.65
N LEU A 21 -1.46 15.81 -9.25
CA LEU A 21 -0.18 15.23 -8.83
C LEU A 21 0.98 16.24 -8.85
N LEU A 22 0.93 17.18 -9.80
CA LEU A 22 1.97 18.20 -9.97
C LEU A 22 1.88 19.32 -8.93
N GLN A 23 0.76 19.45 -8.22
CA GLN A 23 0.58 20.50 -7.21
C GLN A 23 1.52 20.27 -6.02
N LYS A 24 2.16 21.35 -5.53
CA LYS A 24 3.09 21.26 -4.38
C LYS A 24 2.42 20.75 -3.11
N ASN A 25 1.14 21.04 -2.95
CA ASN A 25 0.31 20.61 -1.82
C ASN A 25 -0.43 19.29 -2.09
N PHE A 26 -0.08 18.52 -3.12
CA PHE A 26 -0.67 17.20 -3.34
C PHE A 26 -0.51 16.33 -2.09
N LYS A 27 -1.62 15.75 -1.60
CA LYS A 27 -1.65 14.96 -0.38
C LYS A 27 -1.94 13.50 -0.65
N VAL A 28 -1.28 12.66 0.12
CA VAL A 28 -1.47 11.21 0.13
C VAL A 28 -1.73 10.73 1.54
N VAL A 29 -2.45 9.62 1.65
CA VAL A 29 -2.40 8.79 2.87
C VAL A 29 -1.53 7.58 2.55
N ALA A 30 -0.40 7.46 3.23
CA ALA A 30 0.55 6.38 3.06
C ALA A 30 0.39 5.37 4.20
N ILE A 31 0.20 4.10 3.85
CA ILE A 31 0.03 3.00 4.79
C ILE A 31 1.23 2.07 4.70
N ALA A 32 1.82 1.78 5.85
CA ALA A 32 2.84 0.74 6.00
C ALA A 32 2.60 -0.02 7.29
N GLU A 33 3.34 -1.11 7.48
CA GLU A 33 3.21 -1.95 8.65
C GLU A 33 4.56 -2.33 9.28
N SER A 34 4.51 -2.88 10.48
CA SER A 34 5.64 -3.48 11.16
C SER A 34 5.19 -4.63 12.05
N PHE A 35 5.88 -5.77 11.95
CA PHE A 35 5.66 -6.94 12.78
C PHE A 35 6.97 -7.71 13.03
N SER A 36 6.95 -8.58 14.04
CA SER A 36 7.80 -9.77 14.12
C SER A 36 6.91 -10.99 14.34
N LEU A 37 7.38 -12.16 13.93
CA LEU A 37 6.62 -13.41 14.09
C LEU A 37 6.24 -13.69 15.55
N GLU A 38 7.10 -13.29 16.50
CA GLU A 38 6.90 -13.46 17.94
C GLU A 38 5.77 -12.59 18.52
N ASP A 39 5.36 -11.51 17.86
CA ASP A 39 4.37 -10.58 18.41
C ASP A 39 2.94 -11.11 18.27
N GLY A 40 2.67 -11.94 17.25
CA GLY A 40 1.34 -12.43 16.90
C GLY A 40 0.42 -11.39 16.22
N TYR A 41 0.89 -10.15 16.03
CA TYR A 41 0.16 -9.07 15.38
C TYR A 41 1.09 -8.19 14.54
N SER A 42 0.49 -7.39 13.66
CA SER A 42 1.18 -6.35 12.90
C SER A 42 0.60 -4.98 13.23
N ILE A 43 1.48 -3.98 13.46
CA ILE A 43 1.08 -2.59 13.63
C ILE A 43 1.03 -1.92 12.26
N TYR A 44 -0.15 -1.41 11.90
CA TYR A 44 -0.35 -0.63 10.69
C TYR A 44 -0.31 0.84 11.08
N ALA A 45 0.41 1.64 10.31
CA ALA A 45 0.42 3.09 10.45
C ALA A 45 -0.04 3.73 9.15
N GLY A 46 -0.98 4.69 9.26
CA GLY A 46 -1.34 5.59 8.18
C GLY A 46 -0.83 6.97 8.44
N VAL A 47 -0.19 7.55 7.43
CA VAL A 47 0.41 8.89 7.47
C VAL A 47 -0.24 9.73 6.39
N LEU A 48 -0.97 10.76 6.79
CA LEU A 48 -1.39 11.83 5.89
C LEU A 48 -0.20 12.77 5.69
N ALA A 49 0.29 12.86 4.46
CA ALA A 49 1.41 13.72 4.12
C ALA A 49 1.24 14.39 2.77
N ARG A 50 1.88 15.54 2.63
CA ARG A 50 2.09 16.20 1.35
C ARG A 50 3.22 15.52 0.58
N ARG A 51 3.25 15.70 -0.74
CA ARG A 51 4.30 15.15 -1.61
C ARG A 51 5.71 15.61 -1.24
N ASP A 52 5.85 16.78 -0.60
CA ASP A 52 7.12 17.30 -0.11
C ASP A 52 7.53 16.73 1.26
N GLY A 53 6.79 15.76 1.78
CA GLY A 53 7.10 15.03 3.01
C GLY A 53 6.62 15.71 4.30
N VAL A 54 5.89 16.83 4.21
CA VAL A 54 5.24 17.42 5.39
C VAL A 54 4.12 16.50 5.86
N VAL A 55 4.23 16.00 7.10
CA VAL A 55 3.24 15.15 7.75
C VAL A 55 2.18 16.03 8.41
N GLU A 56 0.90 15.71 8.20
CA GLU A 56 -0.22 16.42 8.80
C GLU A 56 -0.93 15.59 9.88
N GLU A 57 -0.96 14.26 9.73
CA GLU A 57 -1.66 13.38 10.67
C GLU A 57 -1.11 11.95 10.61
N VAL A 58 -1.22 11.23 11.72
CA VAL A 58 -0.88 9.81 11.83
C VAL A 58 -1.99 9.08 12.57
N ALA A 59 -2.38 7.90 12.09
CA ALA A 59 -3.23 6.96 12.83
C ALA A 59 -2.65 5.54 12.77
N PHE A 60 -3.08 4.71 13.71
CA PHE A 60 -2.64 3.34 13.84
C PHE A 60 -3.83 2.39 13.92
N ASP A 61 -3.59 1.16 13.49
CA ASP A 61 -4.48 0.03 13.76
C ASP A 61 -3.62 -1.24 13.89
N ILE A 62 -4.23 -2.34 14.32
CA ILE A 62 -3.58 -3.63 14.47
C ILE A 62 -4.25 -4.60 13.49
N ALA A 63 -3.44 -5.40 12.81
CA ALA A 63 -3.91 -6.53 12.03
C ALA A 63 -3.38 -7.83 12.63
N THR A 64 -4.14 -8.89 12.46
CA THR A 64 -3.74 -10.24 12.85
C THR A 64 -2.60 -10.70 11.95
N LEU A 65 -1.52 -11.19 12.55
CA LEU A 65 -0.42 -11.77 11.79
C LEU A 65 -0.86 -13.10 11.16
N GLY A 66 -0.68 -13.27 9.85
CA GLY A 66 -1.28 -14.39 9.11
C GLY A 66 -2.80 -14.31 9.01
N GLY A 67 -3.40 -13.19 9.38
CA GLY A 67 -4.85 -12.96 9.33
C GLY A 67 -5.39 -12.76 7.91
N THR A 68 -6.64 -12.27 7.89
CA THR A 68 -7.38 -11.87 6.68
C THR A 68 -8.05 -10.50 6.86
N ASP A 69 -7.63 -9.77 7.90
CA ASP A 69 -8.20 -8.51 8.38
C ASP A 69 -7.44 -7.26 7.89
N GLY A 70 -6.40 -7.42 7.07
CA GLY A 70 -5.56 -6.31 6.60
C GLY A 70 -6.35 -5.18 5.94
N THR A 71 -7.28 -5.49 5.03
CA THR A 71 -8.16 -4.49 4.39
C THR A 71 -9.03 -3.73 5.39
N GLU A 72 -9.54 -4.40 6.42
CA GLU A 72 -10.37 -3.77 7.44
C GLU A 72 -9.55 -2.89 8.40
N SER A 73 -8.34 -3.32 8.78
CA SER A 73 -7.41 -2.48 9.55
C SER A 73 -7.03 -1.22 8.78
N VAL A 74 -6.72 -1.32 7.48
CA VAL A 74 -6.51 -0.13 6.63
C VAL A 74 -7.78 0.73 6.56
N SER A 75 -8.96 0.12 6.44
CA SER A 75 -10.22 0.86 6.39
C SER A 75 -10.46 1.69 7.66
N ARG A 76 -10.10 1.17 8.85
CA ARG A 76 -10.21 1.91 10.12
C ARG A 76 -9.23 3.10 10.17
N ILE A 77 -8.01 2.91 9.70
CA ILE A 77 -7.04 4.00 9.54
C ILE A 77 -7.57 5.08 8.60
N LEU A 78 -8.06 4.69 7.41
CA LEU A 78 -8.59 5.65 6.43
C LEU A 78 -9.79 6.41 6.98
N LYS A 79 -10.68 5.78 7.75
CA LYS A 79 -11.80 6.49 8.42
C LYS A 79 -11.31 7.57 9.39
N ALA A 80 -10.14 7.41 9.99
CA ALA A 80 -9.56 8.39 10.91
C ALA A 80 -8.88 9.56 10.18
N VAL A 81 -8.04 9.28 9.16
CA VAL A 81 -7.13 10.29 8.58
C VAL A 81 -7.50 10.78 7.18
N LEU A 82 -8.42 10.11 6.48
CA LEU A 82 -8.70 10.42 5.08
C LEU A 82 -9.54 11.69 4.94
N ARG A 83 -9.03 12.66 4.17
CA ARG A 83 -9.66 13.96 3.94
C ARG A 83 -10.11 14.15 2.48
N PRO A 84 -11.06 15.06 2.20
CA PRO A 84 -11.52 15.33 0.84
C PRO A 84 -10.41 15.75 -0.14
N ASP A 85 -9.38 16.45 0.34
CA ASP A 85 -8.23 16.93 -0.45
C ASP A 85 -7.14 15.87 -0.68
N VAL A 86 -7.23 14.69 -0.05
CA VAL A 86 -6.33 13.56 -0.34
C VAL A 86 -6.57 13.07 -1.77
N GLY A 87 -5.48 12.99 -2.53
CA GLY A 87 -5.52 12.60 -3.94
C GLY A 87 -5.23 11.12 -4.19
N LEU A 88 -4.52 10.44 -3.28
CA LEU A 88 -4.10 9.05 -3.46
C LEU A 88 -3.86 8.36 -2.11
N VAL A 89 -4.25 7.09 -2.00
CA VAL A 89 -3.81 6.19 -0.93
C VAL A 89 -2.63 5.36 -1.46
N MET A 90 -1.51 5.37 -0.74
CA MET A 90 -0.31 4.60 -1.06
C MET A 90 -0.15 3.46 -0.06
N LEU A 91 0.12 2.24 -0.53
CA LEU A 91 0.34 1.06 0.31
C LEU A 91 1.78 0.53 0.12
N ASP A 92 2.50 0.25 1.21
CA ASP A 92 3.79 -0.47 1.23
C ASP A 92 3.54 -1.98 1.03
N GLY A 93 3.12 -2.34 -0.19
CA GLY A 93 2.73 -3.70 -0.55
C GLY A 93 1.25 -4.03 -0.26
N CYS A 94 0.80 -5.12 -0.88
CA CYS A 94 -0.57 -5.63 -0.78
C CYS A 94 -0.64 -7.00 -0.11
N VAL A 95 0.48 -7.72 -0.11
CA VAL A 95 0.67 -8.94 0.66
C VAL A 95 1.58 -8.53 1.82
N VAL A 96 1.03 -8.59 3.03
CA VAL A 96 1.55 -7.96 4.24
C VAL A 96 1.32 -8.89 5.42
N SER A 97 1.85 -8.58 6.60
CA SER A 97 1.59 -9.26 7.87
C SER A 97 1.64 -10.78 7.76
N PHE A 98 2.69 -11.33 7.16
CA PHE A 98 2.84 -12.78 6.96
C PHE A 98 1.67 -13.40 6.17
N TYR A 99 1.51 -13.01 4.90
CA TYR A 99 0.47 -13.50 3.99
C TYR A 99 -0.98 -13.09 4.34
N ASN A 100 -1.16 -12.07 5.17
CA ASN A 100 -2.35 -11.23 5.16
C ASN A 100 -2.34 -10.38 3.87
N TRP A 101 -3.45 -9.72 3.55
CA TRP A 101 -3.51 -8.87 2.36
C TRP A 101 -4.37 -7.63 2.55
N ILE A 102 -4.14 -6.67 1.67
CA ILE A 102 -4.94 -5.47 1.51
C ILE A 102 -5.54 -5.49 0.10
N ASP A 103 -6.86 -5.51 0.02
CA ASP A 103 -7.61 -5.44 -1.23
C ASP A 103 -7.75 -3.96 -1.66
N GLY A 104 -6.88 -3.52 -2.56
CA GLY A 104 -6.89 -2.14 -3.04
C GLY A 104 -8.10 -1.80 -3.92
N GLU A 105 -8.73 -2.79 -4.56
CA GLU A 105 -9.97 -2.55 -5.32
C GLU A 105 -11.13 -2.26 -4.38
N GLU A 106 -11.23 -3.02 -3.29
CA GLU A 106 -12.22 -2.80 -2.23
C GLU A 106 -12.04 -1.41 -1.60
N LEU A 107 -10.81 -1.03 -1.23
CA LEU A 107 -10.53 0.29 -0.68
C LEU A 107 -10.91 1.41 -1.65
N TRP A 108 -10.57 1.28 -2.94
CA TRP A 108 -10.96 2.25 -3.96
C TRP A 108 -12.49 2.38 -4.07
N LYS A 109 -13.21 1.26 -4.13
CA LYS A 109 -14.69 1.25 -4.20
C LYS A 109 -15.31 1.87 -2.96
N ARG A 110 -14.78 1.57 -1.77
CA ARG A 110 -15.30 2.01 -0.47
C ARG A 110 -15.05 3.50 -0.20
N PHE A 111 -13.84 3.98 -0.46
CA PHE A 111 -13.43 5.34 -0.10
C PHE A 111 -13.46 6.33 -1.27
N ARG A 112 -13.66 5.85 -2.50
CA ARG A 112 -13.68 6.66 -3.73
C ARG A 112 -12.43 7.51 -3.92
N LYS A 113 -11.31 7.06 -3.36
CA LYS A 113 -9.97 7.61 -3.58
C LYS A 113 -9.16 6.59 -4.37
N PRO A 114 -8.35 7.03 -5.34
CA PRO A 114 -7.39 6.14 -5.98
C PRO A 114 -6.51 5.45 -4.94
N VAL A 115 -6.18 4.19 -5.20
CA VAL A 115 -5.32 3.37 -4.33
C VAL A 115 -4.20 2.81 -5.19
N ALA A 116 -2.97 2.90 -4.70
CA ALA A 116 -1.82 2.29 -5.33
C ALA A 116 -0.96 1.57 -4.30
N CYS A 117 -0.41 0.44 -4.74
CA CYS A 117 0.35 -0.48 -3.93
C CYS A 117 1.71 -0.69 -4.58
N TYR A 118 2.74 -0.43 -3.79
CA TYR A 118 4.12 -0.31 -4.27
C TYR A 118 4.96 -1.44 -3.71
N VAL A 119 5.69 -2.12 -4.59
CA VAL A 119 6.69 -3.11 -4.22
C VAL A 119 8.02 -2.63 -4.79
N PHE A 120 9.04 -2.60 -3.94
CA PHE A 120 10.33 -1.99 -4.27
C PHE A 120 11.37 -3.01 -4.76
N GLU A 121 11.10 -4.31 -4.60
CA GLU A 121 11.89 -5.40 -5.16
C GLU A 121 11.10 -6.16 -6.22
N GLU A 122 11.80 -6.91 -7.06
CA GLU A 122 11.15 -7.77 -8.04
C GLU A 122 10.35 -8.88 -7.35
N PRO A 123 9.04 -9.02 -7.64
CA PRO A 123 8.24 -10.08 -7.06
C PRO A 123 8.74 -11.46 -7.52
N GLU A 124 9.20 -12.30 -6.58
CA GLU A 124 9.79 -13.62 -6.89
C GLU A 124 8.79 -14.70 -7.30
N GLY A 125 7.48 -14.41 -7.30
CA GLY A 125 6.44 -15.36 -7.72
C GLY A 125 6.13 -16.53 -6.76
N ARG A 126 6.76 -16.58 -5.58
CA ARG A 126 6.67 -17.73 -4.64
C ARG A 126 5.51 -17.67 -3.64
N VAL A 127 4.63 -16.68 -3.74
CA VAL A 127 3.57 -16.43 -2.74
C VAL A 127 2.57 -17.60 -2.67
N GLU A 128 2.09 -18.11 -3.81
CA GLU A 128 1.08 -19.19 -3.80
C GLU A 128 1.61 -20.49 -3.17
N GLU A 129 2.86 -20.85 -3.44
CA GLU A 129 3.48 -22.05 -2.89
C GLU A 129 3.64 -21.98 -1.37
N ALA A 130 4.08 -20.83 -0.87
CA ALA A 130 4.22 -20.62 0.57
C ALA A 130 2.84 -20.64 1.26
N VAL A 131 1.84 -19.99 0.67
CA VAL A 131 0.47 -19.96 1.21
C VAL A 131 -0.12 -21.36 1.31
N ARG A 132 0.03 -22.21 0.29
CA ARG A 132 -0.44 -23.62 0.31
C ARG A 132 0.20 -24.46 1.42
N LYS A 133 1.45 -24.16 1.78
CA LYS A 133 2.18 -24.89 2.84
C LYS A 133 1.83 -24.42 4.24
N LEU A 134 1.53 -23.13 4.40
CA LEU A 134 1.44 -22.47 5.70
C LEU A 134 0.01 -22.34 6.22
N PHE A 135 -1.01 -22.41 5.36
CA PHE A 135 -2.38 -22.08 5.72
C PHE A 135 -3.38 -23.15 5.28
N THR A 136 -4.36 -23.43 6.13
CA THR A 136 -5.46 -24.35 5.82
C THR A 136 -6.55 -23.71 4.95
N ASP A 137 -6.66 -22.39 4.96
CA ASP A 137 -7.57 -21.58 4.13
C ASP A 137 -6.90 -21.09 2.82
N TRP A 138 -5.89 -21.82 2.35
CA TRP A 138 -5.00 -21.38 1.26
C TRP A 138 -5.75 -21.06 -0.04
N GLU A 139 -6.87 -21.72 -0.34
CA GLU A 139 -7.64 -21.49 -1.57
C GLU A 139 -8.12 -20.03 -1.63
N LYS A 140 -8.69 -19.53 -0.53
CA LYS A 140 -9.18 -18.15 -0.42
C LYS A 140 -8.05 -17.14 -0.54
N ARG A 141 -6.90 -17.44 0.06
CA ARG A 141 -5.70 -16.58 0.00
C ARG A 141 -5.11 -16.53 -1.40
N VAL A 142 -5.03 -17.67 -2.09
CA VAL A 142 -4.59 -17.73 -3.48
C VAL A 142 -5.56 -16.98 -4.39
N GLU A 143 -6.87 -17.11 -4.18
CA GLU A 143 -7.86 -16.32 -4.92
C GLU A 143 -7.67 -14.82 -4.68
N ALA A 144 -7.54 -14.39 -3.41
CA ALA A 144 -7.29 -12.99 -3.07
C ALA A 144 -6.01 -12.46 -3.73
N TYR A 145 -4.92 -13.23 -3.66
CA TYR A 145 -3.65 -12.88 -4.32
C TYR A 145 -3.80 -12.74 -5.83
N ARG A 146 -4.49 -13.67 -6.49
CA ARG A 146 -4.73 -13.62 -7.94
C ARG A 146 -5.57 -12.42 -8.36
N ARG A 147 -6.56 -12.03 -7.55
CA ARG A 147 -7.38 -10.82 -7.81
C ARG A 147 -6.57 -9.53 -7.79
N LEU A 148 -5.45 -9.48 -7.06
CA LEU A 148 -4.54 -8.33 -7.10
C LEU A 148 -3.89 -8.13 -8.48
N GLY A 149 -3.83 -9.19 -9.30
CA GLY A 149 -3.15 -9.17 -10.60
C GLY A 149 -1.62 -9.02 -10.50
N PRO A 150 -0.92 -9.09 -11.63
CA PRO A 150 0.50 -8.79 -11.69
C PRO A 150 0.74 -7.27 -11.51
N PRO A 151 1.83 -6.85 -10.85
CA PRO A 151 2.18 -5.44 -10.79
C PRO A 151 2.83 -4.99 -12.11
N VAL A 152 2.62 -3.72 -12.46
CA VAL A 152 3.25 -3.08 -13.63
C VAL A 152 4.58 -2.45 -13.20
N PRO A 153 5.69 -2.71 -13.91
CA PRO A 153 6.96 -2.05 -13.60
C PRO A 153 6.91 -0.56 -13.98
N TYR A 154 7.47 0.28 -13.12
CA TYR A 154 7.71 1.70 -13.37
C TYR A 154 9.19 2.01 -13.19
N TYR A 155 9.77 2.67 -14.19
CA TYR A 155 11.18 3.06 -14.20
C TYR A 155 11.27 4.53 -13.78
N MET A 156 11.90 4.78 -12.64
CA MET A 156 12.12 6.12 -12.12
C MET A 156 13.27 6.80 -12.86
N ARG A 157 13.22 8.13 -12.95
CA ARG A 157 14.29 8.96 -13.52
C ARG A 157 15.61 8.85 -12.77
N SER A 158 15.56 8.48 -11.49
CA SER A 158 16.74 8.21 -10.66
C SER A 158 17.43 6.87 -10.97
N GLY A 159 16.90 6.09 -11.92
CA GLY A 159 17.44 4.77 -12.30
C GLY A 159 16.87 3.59 -11.50
N TYR A 160 16.03 3.84 -10.50
CA TYR A 160 15.36 2.77 -9.75
C TYR A 160 14.17 2.19 -10.52
N LYS A 161 13.87 0.92 -10.25
CA LYS A 161 12.67 0.23 -10.73
C LYS A 161 11.76 -0.08 -9.54
N ILE A 162 10.49 0.25 -9.65
CA ILE A 162 9.45 -0.11 -8.68
C ILE A 162 8.32 -0.86 -9.41
N TYR A 163 7.48 -1.55 -8.66
CA TYR A 163 6.37 -2.33 -9.18
C TYR A 163 5.06 -1.84 -8.57
N VAL A 164 4.07 -1.55 -9.42
CA VAL A 164 2.86 -0.84 -9.02
C VAL A 164 1.61 -1.66 -9.36
N ARG A 165 0.73 -1.82 -8.38
CA ARG A 165 -0.69 -2.16 -8.61
C ARG A 165 -1.52 -0.94 -8.30
N ALA A 166 -2.55 -0.68 -9.09
CA ALA A 166 -3.35 0.53 -8.93
C ALA A 166 -4.83 0.29 -9.24
N TRP A 167 -5.68 1.00 -8.51
CA TRP A 167 -7.14 0.98 -8.65
C TRP A 167 -7.67 2.42 -8.62
N GLY A 168 -8.51 2.76 -9.59
CA GLY A 168 -9.00 4.14 -9.75
C GLY A 168 -7.97 5.15 -10.29
N ILE A 169 -6.80 4.68 -10.73
CA ILE A 169 -5.74 5.47 -11.38
C ILE A 169 -4.93 4.56 -12.30
N ASP A 170 -4.36 5.14 -13.36
CA ASP A 170 -3.44 4.43 -14.24
C ASP A 170 -2.14 4.05 -13.46
N PRO A 171 -1.62 2.81 -13.60
CA PRO A 171 -0.39 2.39 -12.91
C PRO A 171 0.82 3.28 -13.20
N ILE A 172 0.93 3.87 -14.40
CA ILE A 172 2.03 4.79 -14.76
C ILE A 172 1.89 6.09 -13.98
N ASP A 173 0.68 6.64 -13.87
CA ASP A 173 0.42 7.85 -13.08
C ASP A 173 0.60 7.61 -11.58
N ALA A 174 0.26 6.42 -11.07
CA ALA A 174 0.58 6.00 -9.72
C ALA A 174 2.11 5.89 -9.49
N GLY A 175 2.86 5.40 -10.49
CA GLY A 175 4.33 5.39 -10.47
C GLY A 175 4.94 6.80 -10.45
N ARG A 176 4.38 7.72 -11.25
CA ARG A 176 4.74 9.15 -11.22
C ARG A 176 4.45 9.79 -9.87
N ALA A 177 3.31 9.47 -9.26
CA ALA A 177 2.96 9.94 -7.92
C ALA A 177 3.99 9.49 -6.89
N ALA A 178 4.41 8.22 -6.95
CA ALA A 178 5.50 7.72 -6.11
C ALA A 178 6.80 8.49 -6.33
N GLU A 179 7.22 8.68 -7.59
CA GLU A 179 8.43 9.44 -7.90
C GLU A 179 8.40 10.90 -7.39
N LEU A 180 7.26 11.59 -7.54
CA LEU A 180 7.10 12.96 -7.05
C LEU A 180 7.12 13.06 -5.52
N CYS A 181 6.80 11.98 -4.82
CA CYS A 181 6.84 11.88 -3.37
C CYS A 181 8.19 11.33 -2.84
N THR A 182 9.13 10.94 -3.70
CA THR A 182 10.43 10.38 -3.31
C THR A 182 11.48 11.48 -3.26
N LYS A 183 12.22 11.57 -2.14
CA LYS A 183 13.42 12.43 -2.05
C LYS A 183 14.71 11.60 -2.13
N PHE A 184 14.72 10.43 -1.48
CA PHE A 184 15.89 9.56 -1.45
C PHE A 184 15.54 8.10 -1.80
N GLY A 185 16.40 7.45 -2.57
CA GLY A 185 16.23 6.04 -2.94
C GLY A 185 15.01 5.81 -3.85
N LYS A 186 14.35 4.65 -3.67
CA LYS A 186 13.19 4.22 -4.46
C LYS A 186 11.84 4.32 -3.75
N MET A 187 11.85 4.53 -2.43
CA MET A 187 10.63 4.55 -1.61
C MET A 187 10.12 5.99 -1.42
N PRO A 188 8.84 6.27 -1.72
CA PRO A 188 8.21 7.55 -1.42
C PRO A 188 8.34 7.92 0.05
N GLU A 189 8.65 9.20 0.33
CA GLU A 189 8.85 9.69 1.71
C GLU A 189 7.64 9.42 2.62
N PRO A 190 6.38 9.59 2.18
CA PRO A 190 5.21 9.24 3.00
C PRO A 190 5.19 7.76 3.45
N LEU A 191 5.55 6.82 2.56
CA LEU A 191 5.62 5.39 2.91
C LEU A 191 6.80 5.09 3.83
N ARG A 192 7.96 5.72 3.58
CA ARG A 192 9.13 5.61 4.47
C ARG A 192 8.79 6.08 5.89
N ILE A 193 8.09 7.21 6.01
CA ILE A 193 7.63 7.73 7.30
C ILE A 193 6.64 6.77 7.95
N ALA A 194 5.63 6.29 7.21
CA ALA A 194 4.66 5.33 7.75
C ALA A 194 5.35 4.07 8.31
N LYS A 195 6.37 3.56 7.62
CA LYS A 195 7.14 2.39 8.07
C LYS A 195 7.95 2.66 9.34
N ILE A 196 8.60 3.81 9.42
CA ILE A 196 9.34 4.23 10.64
C ILE A 196 8.38 4.35 11.82
N VAL A 197 7.23 4.97 11.60
CA VAL A 197 6.24 5.21 12.64
C VAL A 197 5.56 3.91 13.10
N ALA A 198 5.24 3.00 12.18
CA ALA A 198 4.75 1.65 12.52
C ALA A 198 5.77 0.88 13.37
N SER A 199 7.06 0.92 12.99
CA SER A 199 8.14 0.28 13.75
C SER A 199 8.31 0.88 15.15
N GLY A 200 8.26 2.22 15.27
CA GLY A 200 8.34 2.90 16.56
C GLY A 200 7.17 2.54 17.48
N ALA A 201 5.94 2.55 16.95
CA ALA A 201 4.74 2.17 17.69
C ALA A 201 4.77 0.70 18.15
N ARG A 202 5.23 -0.21 17.28
CA ARG A 202 5.44 -1.63 17.62
C ARG A 202 6.41 -1.78 18.80
N GLN A 203 7.58 -1.12 18.74
CA GLN A 203 8.57 -1.18 19.82
C GLN A 203 8.00 -0.63 21.14
N PHE A 204 7.28 0.49 21.08
CA PHE A 204 6.63 1.09 22.24
C PHE A 204 5.59 0.16 22.88
N LEU A 205 4.73 -0.47 22.07
CA LEU A 205 3.72 -1.42 22.56
C LEU A 205 4.36 -2.66 23.19
N LYS A 206 5.48 -3.14 22.65
CA LYS A 206 6.26 -4.23 23.26
C LYS A 206 6.75 -3.85 24.67
N THR A 207 7.23 -2.62 24.86
CA THR A 207 7.63 -2.12 26.17
C THR A 207 6.47 -2.08 27.17
N ILE A 208 5.27 -1.71 26.74
CA ILE A 208 4.08 -1.68 27.62
C ILE A 208 3.69 -3.11 28.03
N ARG A 209 3.62 -4.04 27.08
CA ARG A 209 3.23 -5.43 27.37
C ARG A 209 4.21 -6.17 28.26
N MET A 210 5.49 -5.81 28.25
CA MET A 210 6.48 -6.37 29.18
C MET A 210 6.33 -5.86 30.62
N LYS A 211 5.58 -4.77 30.84
CA LYS A 211 5.40 -4.15 32.16
C LYS A 211 4.09 -4.58 32.86
N ILE A 212 3.24 -5.32 32.15
CA ILE A 212 1.96 -5.85 32.64
C ILE A 212 2.14 -7.35 32.83
#